data_AF-A0A7V3W2C5-F1
#
_entry.id   AF-A0A7V3W2C5-F1
#
_cell.length_a   1.000
_cell.length_b   1.000
_cell.length_c   1.000
_cell.angle_alpha   90.00
_cell.angle_beta   90.00
_cell.angle_gamma   90.00
#
_symmetry.space_group_name_H-M   'P 1'
#
loop_
_entity.id
_entity.type
_entity.pdbx_description
1 polymer ?
#
loop_
_entity_poly.entity_id
_entity_poly.type
_entity_poly.pdbx_seq_one_letter_code
_entity_poly.pdbx_strand_id
1 'polypeptide(L)'
;MARPLWFNKLLKAAFPQSWMVARMTRWPLVGAWLDHWLFEGDDLFVVPKPRVIVLNRTVPGQETSCVPWQVVDHFINQANYHWLMNDCICRSGKKCKDYPRELGCIFLGEASLQINPQIGRRVSREEALAHAQKCREAGLVHLIGRNKLDAVWLGAGPGRKLMTICNCCPCCCLWNNLPLLSREITRKITRMPGVSVSVNENCTGC
;
A
#
# COMPACT_ATOMS: atom_id res chain seq x y z
N MET A 1 2.04 18.00 13.51
CA MET A 1 2.60 19.01 12.59
C MET A 1 2.97 18.30 11.30
N ALA A 2 2.50 18.81 10.16
CA ALA A 2 2.79 18.22 8.86
C ALA A 2 4.30 18.23 8.57
N ARG A 3 4.82 17.18 7.92
CA ARG A 3 6.25 17.11 7.57
C ARG A 3 6.64 18.18 6.54
N PRO A 4 7.85 18.74 6.62
CA PRO A 4 8.36 19.69 5.62
C PRO A 4 8.46 19.05 4.23
N LEU A 5 8.19 19.84 3.18
CA LEU A 5 8.26 19.36 1.80
C LEU A 5 9.65 18.88 1.37
N TRP A 6 10.72 19.49 1.89
CA TRP A 6 12.09 19.10 1.56
C TRP A 6 12.37 17.65 1.96
N PHE A 7 11.78 17.17 3.05
CA PHE A 7 11.92 15.80 3.52
C PHE A 7 11.29 14.81 2.53
N ASN A 8 10.11 15.12 2.00
CA ASN A 8 9.45 14.30 0.98
C ASN A 8 10.23 14.27 -0.34
N LYS A 9 10.81 15.41 -0.75
CA LYS A 9 11.69 15.47 -1.94
C LYS A 9 12.95 14.63 -1.74
N LEU A 10 13.56 14.71 -0.56
CA LEU A 10 14.73 13.89 -0.19
C LEU A 10 14.39 12.40 -0.22
N LEU A 11 13.26 11.99 0.38
CA LEU A 11 12.80 10.60 0.35
C LEU A 11 12.57 10.10 -1.08
N LYS A 12 11.92 10.90 -1.94
CA LYS A 12 11.75 10.57 -3.35
C LYS A 12 13.09 10.38 -4.06
N ALA A 13 14.06 11.25 -3.81
CA ALA A 13 15.39 11.18 -4.41
C ALA A 13 16.22 9.99 -3.90
N ALA A 14 16.09 9.64 -2.62
CA ALA A 14 16.78 8.50 -2.01
C ALA A 14 16.10 7.14 -2.30
N PHE A 15 14.86 7.14 -2.79
CA PHE A 15 14.06 5.93 -3.01
C PHE A 15 14.72 4.86 -3.90
N PRO A 16 15.47 5.20 -4.97
CA PRO A 16 16.23 4.21 -5.75
C PRO A 16 17.21 3.38 -4.91
N GLN A 17 17.73 3.94 -3.80
CA GLN A 17 18.65 3.27 -2.87
C GLN A 17 17.93 2.56 -1.71
N SER A 18 16.60 2.43 -1.76
CA SER A 18 15.81 1.72 -0.72
C SER A 18 16.29 0.29 -0.47
N TRP A 19 16.88 -0.37 -1.47
CA TRP A 19 17.46 -1.71 -1.33
C TRP A 19 18.65 -1.73 -0.34
N MET A 20 19.45 -0.66 -0.27
CA MET A 20 20.57 -0.55 0.67
C MET A 20 20.06 -0.49 2.10
N VAL A 21 19.04 0.34 2.34
CA VAL A 21 18.38 0.47 3.65
C VAL A 21 17.76 -0.86 4.06
N ALA A 22 17.12 -1.57 3.12
CA ALA A 22 16.56 -2.89 3.39
C ALA A 22 17.64 -3.88 3.86
N ARG A 23 18.83 -3.90 3.23
CA ARG A 23 19.94 -4.76 3.67
C ARG A 23 20.47 -4.41 5.05
N MET A 24 20.50 -3.12 5.42
CA MET A 24 20.96 -2.68 6.74
C MET A 24 20.08 -3.21 7.88
N THR A 25 18.80 -3.48 7.62
CA THR A 25 17.90 -4.06 8.64
C THR A 25 18.33 -5.44 9.16
N ARG A 26 19.23 -6.14 8.46
CA ARG A 26 19.74 -7.46 8.87
C ARG A 26 20.83 -7.40 9.95
N TRP A 27 21.42 -6.24 10.20
CA TRP A 27 22.44 -6.10 11.24
C TRP A 27 21.75 -6.04 12.61
N PRO A 28 22.09 -6.88 13.61
CA PRO A 28 21.35 -6.96 14.88
C PRO A 28 21.07 -5.62 15.59
N LEU A 29 22.07 -4.75 15.75
CA LEU A 29 21.89 -3.47 16.47
C LEU A 29 21.14 -2.43 15.63
N VAL A 30 21.56 -2.24 14.38
CA VAL A 30 20.95 -1.26 13.46
C VAL A 30 19.53 -1.69 13.07
N GLY A 31 19.32 -2.99 12.88
CA GLY A 31 18.05 -3.61 12.56
C GLY A 31 17.03 -3.45 13.67
N ALA A 32 17.39 -3.75 14.92
CA ALA A 32 16.52 -3.54 16.08
C ALA A 32 16.14 -2.07 16.25
N TRP A 33 17.10 -1.16 16.05
CA TRP A 33 16.85 0.27 16.08
C TRP A 33 15.89 0.71 14.95
N LEU A 34 16.14 0.30 13.70
CA LEU A 34 15.27 0.62 12.57
C LEU A 34 13.86 0.04 12.74
N ASP A 35 13.74 -1.18 13.27
CA ASP A 35 12.45 -1.82 13.53
C ASP A 35 11.63 -1.02 14.54
N HIS A 36 12.24 -0.67 15.67
CA HIS A 36 11.58 0.13 16.71
C HIS A 36 11.13 1.49 16.17
N TRP A 37 11.95 2.18 15.37
CA TRP A 37 11.61 3.51 14.87
C TRP A 37 10.64 3.54 13.69
N LEU A 38 10.67 2.54 12.80
CA LEU A 38 9.96 2.59 11.52
C LEU A 38 8.86 1.54 11.33
N PHE A 39 8.89 0.43 12.07
CA PHE A 39 8.05 -0.76 11.80
C PHE A 39 7.34 -1.34 13.03
N GLU A 40 7.59 -0.84 14.23
CA GLU A 40 6.95 -1.30 15.46
C GLU A 40 5.42 -1.06 15.44
N GLY A 41 4.64 -2.13 15.64
CA GLY A 41 3.18 -2.06 15.62
C GLY A 41 2.54 -2.06 14.22
N ASP A 42 3.32 -2.35 13.17
CA ASP A 42 2.80 -2.55 11.82
C ASP A 42 1.95 -3.81 11.72
N ASP A 43 0.82 -3.70 11.03
CA ASP A 43 -0.03 -4.82 10.67
C ASP A 43 -0.57 -4.53 9.26
N LEU A 44 0.11 -5.11 8.26
CA LEU A 44 -0.13 -4.86 6.84
C LEU A 44 -0.57 -6.16 6.15
N PHE A 45 -1.74 -6.11 5.51
CA PHE A 45 -2.31 -7.22 4.76
C PHE A 45 -2.19 -6.99 3.27
N VAL A 46 -1.65 -7.98 2.56
CA VAL A 46 -1.68 -8.01 1.10
C VAL A 46 -3.08 -8.42 0.65
N VAL A 47 -3.76 -7.54 -0.09
CA VAL A 47 -5.07 -7.83 -0.68
C VAL A 47 -4.86 -8.46 -2.06
N PRO A 48 -5.21 -9.74 -2.26
CA PRO A 48 -5.06 -10.37 -3.56
C PRO A 48 -5.95 -9.71 -4.63
N LYS A 49 -5.55 -9.78 -5.90
CA LYS A 49 -6.44 -9.39 -7.01
C LYS A 49 -7.51 -10.50 -7.17
N PRO A 50 -8.81 -10.20 -7.28
CA PRO A 50 -9.77 -11.15 -7.80
C PRO A 50 -9.41 -11.43 -9.26
N ARG A 51 -9.59 -12.69 -9.64
CA ARG A 51 -9.51 -13.12 -11.02
C ARG A 51 -10.73 -12.57 -11.76
N VAL A 52 -10.51 -11.71 -12.76
CA VAL A 52 -11.52 -11.45 -13.79
C VAL A 52 -11.13 -12.32 -14.99
N ILE A 53 -11.80 -13.45 -15.16
CA ILE A 53 -11.67 -14.30 -16.35
C ILE A 53 -12.86 -13.95 -17.24
N VAL A 54 -12.60 -13.38 -18.42
CA VAL A 54 -13.67 -13.20 -19.43
C VAL A 54 -13.92 -14.56 -20.06
N LEU A 55 -14.98 -15.24 -19.60
CA LEU A 55 -15.42 -16.51 -20.17
C LEU A 55 -16.54 -16.26 -21.17
N ASN A 56 -16.35 -16.67 -22.42
CA ASN A 56 -17.39 -16.66 -23.46
C ASN A 56 -18.32 -17.89 -23.32
N ARG A 57 -18.59 -18.34 -22.09
CA ARG A 57 -19.45 -19.47 -21.74
C ARG A 57 -20.11 -19.23 -20.37
N THR A 58 -21.39 -19.57 -20.26
CA THR A 58 -22.13 -19.61 -19.00
C THR A 58 -21.58 -20.72 -18.10
N VAL A 59 -20.97 -20.34 -16.98
CA VAL A 59 -20.54 -21.28 -15.93
C VAL A 59 -21.69 -21.42 -14.93
N PRO A 60 -22.18 -22.64 -14.63
CA PRO A 60 -23.15 -22.86 -13.56
C PRO A 60 -22.54 -22.38 -12.24
N GLY A 61 -23.31 -21.61 -11.48
CA GLY A 61 -22.87 -20.85 -10.30
C GLY A 61 -21.93 -21.64 -9.40
N GLN A 62 -20.63 -21.43 -9.56
CA GLN A 62 -19.70 -21.65 -8.47
C GLN A 62 -19.99 -20.59 -7.43
N GLU A 63 -20.07 -20.98 -6.16
CA GLU A 63 -20.12 -20.05 -5.04
C GLU A 63 -18.94 -19.09 -5.16
N THR A 64 -19.23 -17.95 -5.74
CA THR A 64 -18.24 -16.98 -6.16
C THR A 64 -17.87 -16.22 -4.90
N SER A 65 -16.97 -16.77 -4.08
CA SER A 65 -16.28 -15.98 -3.05
C SER A 65 -15.23 -15.09 -3.72
N CYS A 66 -15.69 -14.23 -4.63
CA CYS A 66 -15.06 -12.94 -4.83
C CYS A 66 -15.55 -12.08 -3.64
N VAL A 67 -14.78 -11.25 -2.98
CA VAL A 67 -13.81 -10.36 -3.60
C VAL A 67 -12.80 -9.90 -2.51
N PRO A 68 -11.49 -10.12 -2.67
CA PRO A 68 -10.51 -9.52 -1.76
C PRO A 68 -10.53 -7.98 -1.83
N TRP A 69 -10.84 -7.39 -2.98
CA TRP A 69 -10.97 -5.94 -3.15
C TRP A 69 -12.18 -5.32 -2.42
N GLN A 70 -13.24 -6.07 -2.14
CA GLN A 70 -14.35 -5.56 -1.32
C GLN A 70 -13.89 -5.16 0.08
N VAL A 71 -12.79 -5.73 0.57
CA VAL A 71 -12.19 -5.33 1.85
C VAL A 71 -11.73 -3.88 1.78
N VAL A 72 -11.09 -3.48 0.69
CA VAL A 72 -10.67 -2.08 0.46
C VAL A 72 -11.89 -1.16 0.45
N ASP A 73 -12.91 -1.52 -0.32
CA ASP A 73 -14.13 -0.74 -0.43
C ASP A 73 -14.88 -0.67 0.92
N HIS A 74 -14.86 -1.75 1.71
CA HIS A 74 -15.44 -1.78 3.06
C HIS A 74 -14.76 -0.76 3.98
N PHE A 75 -13.42 -0.76 4.06
CA PHE A 75 -12.70 0.20 4.91
C PHE A 75 -12.87 1.64 4.43
N ILE A 76 -12.92 1.87 3.11
CA ILE A 76 -13.27 3.18 2.56
C ILE A 76 -14.68 3.58 3.01
N ASN A 77 -15.67 2.69 2.95
CA ASN A 77 -17.04 3.00 3.37
C ASN A 77 -17.17 3.29 4.88
N GLN A 78 -16.39 2.62 5.72
CA GLN A 78 -16.43 2.76 7.18
C GLN A 78 -15.61 3.95 7.72
N ALA A 79 -14.68 4.49 6.93
CA ALA A 79 -13.80 5.56 7.40
C ALA A 79 -14.51 6.92 7.44
N ASN A 80 -14.24 7.70 8.49
CA ASN A 80 -14.77 9.06 8.65
C ASN A 80 -14.02 10.11 7.81
N TYR A 81 -12.76 9.83 7.46
CA TYR A 81 -11.88 10.74 6.74
C TYR A 81 -11.09 9.99 5.69
N HIS A 82 -11.01 10.57 4.50
CA HIS A 82 -10.32 10.03 3.33
C HIS A 82 -9.34 11.07 2.81
N TRP A 83 -8.10 10.65 2.65
CA TRP A 83 -7.04 11.46 2.10
C TRP A 83 -6.40 10.75 0.93
N LEU A 84 -6.35 11.43 -0.20
CA LEU A 84 -5.77 10.91 -1.43
C LEU A 84 -4.45 11.62 -1.72
N MET A 85 -3.39 10.84 -1.92
CA MET A 85 -2.10 11.35 -2.36
C MET A 85 -2.15 11.81 -3.82
N ASN A 86 -1.44 12.90 -4.13
CA ASN A 86 -1.32 13.41 -5.49
C ASN A 86 -0.51 12.46 -6.39
N ASP A 87 0.47 11.77 -5.82
CA ASP A 87 1.30 10.79 -6.51
C ASP A 87 1.82 9.67 -5.59
N CYS A 88 2.17 8.53 -6.18
CA CYS A 88 2.82 7.43 -5.48
C CYS A 88 4.32 7.73 -5.32
N ILE A 89 4.77 7.87 -4.07
CA ILE A 89 6.17 8.17 -3.74
C ILE A 89 7.16 7.16 -4.34
N CYS A 90 6.78 5.87 -4.38
CA CYS A 90 7.61 4.79 -4.88
C CYS A 90 7.78 4.89 -6.41
N ARG A 91 6.68 5.11 -7.14
CA ARG A 91 6.70 5.24 -8.59
C ARG A 91 7.40 6.52 -9.03
N SER A 92 7.16 7.62 -8.34
CA SER A 92 7.84 8.89 -8.61
C SER A 92 9.35 8.81 -8.32
N GLY A 93 9.74 8.22 -7.19
CA GLY A 93 11.15 8.07 -6.82
C GLY A 93 11.94 7.18 -7.78
N LYS A 94 11.35 6.09 -8.29
CA LYS A 94 11.96 5.22 -9.31
C LYS A 94 11.70 5.67 -10.75
N LYS A 95 11.03 6.81 -10.97
CA LYS A 95 10.67 7.32 -12.30
C LYS A 95 9.96 6.26 -13.16
N CYS A 96 9.00 5.53 -12.57
CA CYS A 96 8.21 4.48 -13.22
C CYS A 96 7.62 4.97 -14.54
N LYS A 97 7.67 4.12 -15.58
CA LYS A 97 7.08 4.36 -16.90
C LYS A 97 5.89 3.43 -17.20
N ASP A 98 5.80 2.30 -16.48
CA ASP A 98 4.84 1.23 -16.77
C ASP A 98 3.49 1.45 -16.07
N TYR A 99 3.45 2.24 -14.98
CA TYR A 99 2.25 2.49 -14.19
C TYR A 99 2.06 3.99 -13.89
N PRO A 100 0.82 4.49 -13.85
CA PRO A 100 0.53 5.91 -13.64
C PRO A 100 0.97 6.40 -12.25
N ARG A 101 1.72 7.49 -12.18
CA ARG A 101 2.32 8.00 -10.93
C ARG A 101 1.27 8.66 -10.04
N GLU A 102 0.27 9.29 -10.64
CA GLU A 102 -0.86 9.97 -10.02
C GLU A 102 -1.81 9.03 -9.25
N LEU A 103 -1.75 7.72 -9.49
CA LEU A 103 -2.53 6.72 -8.76
C LEU A 103 -1.99 6.46 -7.33
N GLY A 104 -1.85 7.52 -6.54
CA GLY A 104 -1.27 7.50 -5.19
C GLY A 104 -2.04 6.65 -4.18
N CYS A 105 -1.47 6.48 -2.99
CA CYS A 105 -2.09 5.79 -1.86
C CYS A 105 -3.28 6.57 -1.31
N ILE A 106 -4.20 5.85 -0.66
CA ILE A 106 -5.31 6.42 0.12
C ILE A 106 -4.96 6.23 1.60
N PHE A 107 -5.18 7.27 2.40
CA PHE A 107 -5.06 7.23 3.85
C PHE A 107 -6.42 7.49 4.49
N LEU A 108 -6.77 6.66 5.46
CA LEU A 108 -8.05 6.68 6.15
C LEU A 108 -7.85 7.02 7.63
N GLY A 109 -8.82 7.74 8.20
CA GLY A 109 -8.87 8.03 9.64
C GLY A 109 -8.39 9.42 10.01
N GLU A 110 -8.59 9.80 11.27
CA GLU A 110 -8.40 11.17 11.78
C GLU A 110 -6.96 11.69 11.61
N ALA A 111 -5.96 10.81 11.75
CA ALA A 111 -4.55 11.21 11.59
C ALA A 111 -4.23 11.68 10.16
N SER A 112 -5.01 11.26 9.15
CA SER A 112 -4.85 11.70 7.76
C SER A 112 -5.02 13.21 7.58
N LEU A 113 -5.76 13.89 8.47
CA LEU A 113 -5.97 15.34 8.42
C LEU A 113 -4.70 16.14 8.71
N GLN A 114 -3.67 15.49 9.27
CA GLN A 114 -2.37 16.12 9.55
C GLN A 114 -1.40 16.05 8.37
N ILE A 115 -1.79 15.33 7.30
CA ILE A 115 -0.97 15.20 6.10
C ILE A 115 -0.87 16.57 5.41
N ASN A 116 0.30 16.87 4.87
CA ASN A 116 0.53 18.13 4.17
C ASN A 116 -0.38 18.23 2.91
N PRO A 117 -1.23 19.26 2.76
CA PRO A 117 -2.13 19.42 1.59
C PRO A 117 -1.39 19.63 0.26
N GLN A 118 -0.08 19.84 0.26
CA GLN A 118 0.70 19.94 -0.97
C GLN A 118 1.07 18.56 -1.56
N ILE A 119 0.97 17.48 -0.79
CA ILE A 119 1.27 16.11 -1.26
C ILE A 119 0.02 15.27 -1.48
N GLY A 120 -1.14 15.77 -1.12
CA GLY A 120 -2.42 15.11 -1.32
C GLY A 120 -3.57 16.03 -0.93
N ARG A 121 -4.77 15.51 -0.91
CA ARG A 121 -5.96 16.27 -0.57
C ARG A 121 -6.98 15.39 0.13
N ARG A 122 -7.86 16.03 0.91
CA ARG A 122 -9.07 15.39 1.39
C ARG A 122 -10.00 15.14 0.20
N VAL A 123 -10.63 13.97 0.19
CA VAL A 123 -11.58 13.56 -0.84
C VAL A 123 -12.87 13.04 -0.19
N SER A 124 -13.94 12.96 -0.95
CA SER A 124 -15.14 12.26 -0.53
C SER A 124 -14.91 10.74 -0.53
N ARG A 125 -15.82 10.02 0.12
CA ARG A 125 -15.86 8.56 0.09
C ARG A 125 -15.99 8.04 -1.35
N GLU A 126 -16.87 8.66 -2.13
CA GLU A 126 -17.15 8.30 -3.53
C GLU A 126 -15.90 8.52 -4.41
N GLU A 127 -15.18 9.63 -4.21
CA GLU A 127 -13.91 9.89 -4.88
C GLU A 127 -12.84 8.85 -4.50
N ALA A 128 -12.78 8.44 -3.23
CA ALA A 128 -11.85 7.40 -2.78
C ALA A 128 -12.18 6.02 -3.39
N LEU A 129 -13.46 5.65 -3.46
CA LEU A 129 -13.92 4.42 -4.13
C LEU A 129 -13.60 4.45 -5.63
N ALA A 130 -13.89 5.56 -6.30
CA ALA A 130 -13.57 5.74 -7.72
C ALA A 130 -12.06 5.65 -7.98
N HIS A 131 -11.24 6.21 -7.09
CA HIS A 131 -9.78 6.09 -7.19
C HIS A 131 -9.29 4.66 -6.97
N ALA A 132 -9.85 3.95 -5.99
CA ALA A 132 -9.55 2.54 -5.76
C ALA A 132 -9.90 1.70 -7.00
N GLN A 133 -11.06 1.95 -7.62
CA GLN A 133 -11.45 1.32 -8.88
C GLN A 133 -10.45 1.58 -10.01
N LYS A 134 -10.04 2.83 -10.24
CA LYS A 134 -9.01 3.16 -11.24
C LYS A 134 -7.70 2.42 -11.00
N CYS A 135 -7.29 2.28 -9.73
CA CYS A 135 -6.09 1.52 -9.37
C CYS A 135 -6.22 0.04 -9.74
N ARG A 136 -7.40 -0.57 -9.55
CA ARG A 136 -7.68 -1.95 -9.94
C ARG A 136 -7.64 -2.14 -11.45
N GLU A 137 -8.27 -1.23 -12.19
CA GLU A 137 -8.28 -1.22 -13.66
C GLU A 137 -6.86 -1.05 -14.23
N ALA A 138 -6.02 -0.25 -13.56
CA ALA A 138 -4.60 -0.13 -13.88
C ALA A 138 -3.74 -1.33 -13.45
N GLY A 139 -4.33 -2.39 -12.91
CA GLY A 139 -3.63 -3.60 -12.50
C GLY A 139 -2.76 -3.44 -11.25
N LEU A 140 -3.03 -2.46 -10.39
CA LEU A 140 -2.32 -2.29 -9.12
C LEU A 140 -2.83 -3.30 -8.07
N VAL A 141 -1.93 -3.70 -7.16
CA VAL A 141 -2.27 -4.53 -5.99
C VAL A 141 -2.48 -3.63 -4.79
N HIS A 142 -3.46 -3.94 -3.95
CA HIS A 142 -3.69 -3.18 -2.72
C HIS A 142 -2.97 -3.84 -1.53
N LEU A 143 -2.27 -3.04 -0.76
CA LEU A 143 -1.88 -3.39 0.61
C LEU A 143 -2.71 -2.54 1.55
N ILE A 144 -3.30 -3.16 2.57
CA ILE A 144 -4.14 -2.45 3.53
C ILE A 144 -3.69 -2.75 4.95
N GLY A 145 -3.63 -1.72 5.79
CA GLY A 145 -3.30 -1.93 7.20
C GLY A 145 -2.72 -0.71 7.88
N ARG A 146 -2.20 -0.92 9.08
CA ARG A 146 -1.47 0.10 9.84
C ARG A 146 0.00 0.03 9.46
N ASN A 147 0.53 1.16 9.03
CA ASN A 147 1.91 1.28 8.59
C ASN A 147 2.57 2.46 9.32
N LYS A 148 3.42 2.17 10.30
CA LYS A 148 4.21 3.13 11.07
C LYS A 148 5.14 3.90 10.17
N LEU A 149 5.69 3.28 9.12
CA LEU A 149 6.47 3.99 8.11
C LEU A 149 5.67 5.17 7.54
N ASP A 150 4.39 4.94 7.20
CA ASP A 150 3.49 6.00 6.71
C ASP A 150 3.22 7.09 7.73
N ALA A 151 2.93 6.71 8.98
CA ALA A 151 2.74 7.69 10.05
C ALA A 151 4.00 8.58 10.24
N VAL A 152 5.19 8.01 10.14
CA VAL A 152 6.47 8.71 10.32
C VAL A 152 6.75 9.69 9.19
N TRP A 153 6.69 9.25 7.92
CA TRP A 153 7.08 10.09 6.79
C TRP A 153 6.04 11.15 6.43
N LEU A 154 4.76 10.89 6.74
CA LEU A 154 3.69 11.89 6.59
C LEU A 154 3.66 12.87 7.77
N GLY A 155 4.19 12.49 8.94
CA GLY A 155 4.01 13.23 10.19
C GLY A 155 2.57 13.19 10.68
N ALA A 156 1.88 12.08 10.42
CA ALA A 156 0.48 11.87 10.75
C ALA A 156 0.36 10.93 11.95
N GLY A 157 0.00 11.49 13.11
CA GLY A 157 -0.06 10.75 14.37
C GLY A 157 -1.38 10.94 15.12
N PRO A 158 -1.76 10.02 16.01
CA PRO A 158 -1.09 8.75 16.31
C PRO A 158 -1.33 7.70 15.21
N GLY A 159 -0.34 6.85 14.92
CA GLY A 159 -0.41 5.86 13.83
C GLY A 159 -1.60 4.89 13.91
N ARG A 160 -2.10 4.58 15.11
CA ARG A 160 -3.33 3.77 15.29
C ARG A 160 -4.59 4.39 14.67
N LYS A 161 -4.59 5.71 14.43
CA LYS A 161 -5.66 6.48 13.77
C LYS A 161 -5.34 6.75 12.29
N LEU A 162 -4.35 6.07 11.73
CA LEU A 162 -3.97 6.14 10.32
C LEU A 162 -4.01 4.73 9.73
N MET A 163 -4.93 4.49 8.80
CA MET A 163 -4.98 3.27 8.01
C MET A 163 -4.53 3.60 6.58
N THR A 164 -3.63 2.78 6.07
CA THR A 164 -3.09 2.93 4.71
C THR A 164 -3.78 1.96 3.77
N ILE A 165 -4.14 2.44 2.58
CA ILE A 165 -4.38 1.64 1.39
C ILE A 165 -3.31 2.02 0.35
N CYS A 166 -2.31 1.16 0.19
CA CYS A 166 -1.20 1.35 -0.74
C CYS A 166 -1.50 0.70 -2.09
N ASN A 167 -1.41 1.48 -3.17
CA ASN A 167 -1.71 1.03 -4.54
C ASN A 167 -0.42 0.64 -5.27
N CYS A 168 0.03 -0.58 -5.01
CA CYS A 168 1.34 -1.10 -5.36
C CYS A 168 1.43 -1.57 -6.82
N CYS A 169 2.52 -1.22 -7.49
CA CYS A 169 2.91 -1.78 -8.78
C CYS A 169 3.98 -2.86 -8.60
N PRO A 170 4.06 -3.86 -9.49
CA PRO A 170 5.07 -4.91 -9.41
C PRO A 170 6.50 -4.41 -9.68
N CYS A 171 6.68 -3.27 -10.34
CA CYS A 171 8.00 -2.79 -10.76
C CYS A 171 8.72 -1.92 -9.70
N CYS A 172 8.00 -1.03 -9.01
CA CYS A 172 8.62 0.03 -8.21
C CYS A 172 8.29 0.00 -6.71
N CYS A 173 7.42 -0.90 -6.26
CA CYS A 173 6.95 -0.92 -4.88
C CYS A 173 8.11 -1.02 -3.87
N LEU A 174 7.99 -0.29 -2.74
CA LEU A 174 8.90 -0.41 -1.60
C LEU A 174 8.99 -1.87 -1.13
N TRP A 175 7.84 -2.54 -1.07
CA TRP A 175 7.70 -3.89 -0.54
C TRP A 175 8.27 -4.97 -1.48
N ASN A 176 8.74 -4.63 -2.68
CA ASN A 176 9.57 -5.55 -3.47
C ASN A 176 10.92 -5.84 -2.78
N ASN A 177 11.34 -4.99 -1.83
CA ASN A 177 12.53 -5.24 -1.01
C ASN A 177 12.29 -6.25 0.12
N LEU A 178 11.08 -6.81 0.28
CA LEU A 178 10.75 -7.80 1.32
C LEU A 178 11.77 -8.94 1.47
N PRO A 179 12.30 -9.55 0.38
CA PRO A 179 13.33 -10.60 0.51
C PRO A 179 14.64 -10.11 1.14
N LEU A 180 14.92 -8.81 1.10
CA LEU A 180 16.13 -8.20 1.65
C LEU A 180 15.96 -7.79 3.12
N LEU A 181 14.73 -7.63 3.60
CA LEU A 181 14.42 -7.20 4.98
C LEU A 181 14.73 -8.30 6.01
N SER A 182 14.88 -7.87 7.27
CA SER A 182 14.98 -8.80 8.40
C SER A 182 13.70 -9.64 8.55
N ARG A 183 13.85 -10.85 9.10
CA ARG A 183 12.71 -11.75 9.34
C ARG A 183 11.67 -11.16 10.31
N GLU A 184 12.09 -10.27 11.19
CA GLU A 184 11.20 -9.57 12.13
C GLU A 184 10.26 -8.62 11.40
N ILE A 185 10.79 -7.80 10.49
CA ILE A 185 10.00 -6.86 9.69
C ILE A 185 9.11 -7.62 8.69
N THR A 186 9.66 -8.62 7.98
CA THR A 186 8.91 -9.36 6.97
C THR A 186 7.70 -10.10 7.55
N ARG A 187 7.75 -10.52 8.82
CA ARG A 187 6.60 -11.18 9.49
C ARG A 187 5.41 -10.23 9.75
N LYS A 188 5.61 -8.92 9.73
CA LYS A 188 4.55 -7.91 9.92
C LYS A 188 3.72 -7.65 8.66
N ILE A 189 4.19 -8.15 7.52
CA ILE A 189 3.46 -8.10 6.26
C ILE A 189 2.95 -9.49 5.96
N THR A 190 1.65 -9.67 6.16
CA THR A 190 1.03 -10.99 6.13
C THR A 190 0.04 -11.10 4.97
N ARG A 191 -0.22 -12.35 4.57
CA ARG A 191 -1.34 -12.64 3.68
C ARG A 191 -2.63 -12.37 4.45
N MET A 192 -3.65 -11.91 3.74
CA MET A 192 -4.97 -11.70 4.33
C MET A 192 -5.51 -13.00 4.96
N PRO A 193 -5.82 -13.01 6.27
CA PRO A 193 -6.40 -14.18 6.94
C PRO A 193 -7.71 -14.61 6.29
N GLY A 194 -7.97 -15.92 6.25
CA GLY A 194 -9.19 -16.47 5.66
C GLY A 194 -9.23 -16.45 4.13
N VAL A 195 -8.21 -15.90 3.46
CA VAL A 195 -8.11 -15.89 2.01
C VAL A 195 -7.00 -16.84 1.56
N SER A 196 -7.37 -17.83 0.75
CA SER A 196 -6.43 -18.70 0.06
C SER A 196 -6.47 -18.41 -1.45
N VAL A 197 -5.31 -18.39 -2.08
CA VAL A 197 -5.18 -18.20 -3.53
C VAL A 197 -4.50 -19.44 -4.09
N SER A 198 -5.19 -20.14 -5.00
CA SER A 198 -4.66 -21.29 -5.72
C SER A 198 -4.45 -20.96 -7.19
N VAL A 199 -3.29 -21.36 -7.71
CA VAL A 199 -2.95 -21.26 -9.13
C VAL A 199 -3.22 -22.61 -9.77
N ASN A 200 -4.06 -22.64 -10.81
CA ASN A 200 -4.30 -23.83 -11.61
C ASN A 200 -3.62 -23.68 -12.98
N GLU A 201 -3.69 -24.74 -13.78
CA GLU A 201 -3.04 -24.86 -15.09
C GLU A 201 -3.52 -23.80 -16.10
N ASN A 202 -4.67 -23.18 -15.85
CA ASN A 202 -5.23 -22.11 -16.68
C ASN A 202 -4.66 -20.72 -16.35
N CYS A 203 -3.72 -20.62 -15.41
CA CYS A 203 -3.13 -19.34 -15.03
C CYS A 203 -1.99 -18.95 -15.98
N THR A 204 -2.18 -17.88 -16.74
CA THR A 204 -1.21 -17.37 -17.70
C THR A 204 -0.23 -16.34 -17.13
N GLY A 205 -0.32 -16.04 -15.83
CA GLY A 205 0.61 -15.12 -15.14
C GLY A 205 0.39 -13.64 -15.46
N CYS A 206 -0.82 -13.24 -15.85
CA CYS A 206 -1.20 -11.87 -16.17
C CYS A 206 -1.39 -10.94 -14.96
#